data_AF-T2JRD9-F1
#
_entry.id   AF-T2JRD9-F1
#
_cell.length_a   1.000
_cell.length_b   1.000
_cell.length_c   1.000
_cell.angle_alpha   90.00
_cell.angle_beta   90.00
_cell.angle_gamma   90.00
#
_symmetry.space_group_name_H-M   'P 1'
#
loop_
_entity.id
_entity.type
_entity.pdbx_description
1 polymer ?
#
loop_
_entity_poly.entity_id
_entity_poly.type
_entity_poly.pdbx_seq_one_letter_code
_entity_poly.pdbx_strand_id
1 'polypeptide(L)'
;MLVFLAKRGVNMVRWHGQIIAKTDNNALKNIDEQARQQLWQYVAAMKKEGIYLTISPYYANAVKNQENWQIPRDSEKLSGLLFFDPELQKAYKNWLKELLIPVNPYTGIPLKDEAAIAIIQLQNEDSLLFWTFKNLKGRDLELLSNQYRDWLINKYGSLEEVIKEWKNVSIKGENIKAGKIKFYSIWHLTKEQNPNSGTGKRYADQIQFLTETMYNFNQEMKRFLREEIGAKQLINAGNWKTADPIKLNDAERYSYTATEVIGVNRYYNGGIHEGKYSDWAIVNGDKFTNRSVLLNPSSFPLNLKQVANYPMIIPESSWVPPLGYQSEAPFLVSIFQSLTGIDGFYWFAMKEPQWREPSSANGYRPSLGKWV
;
A
#
# COMPACT_ATOMS: atom_id res chain seq x y z
N MET A 1 -13.81 -22.12 10.47
CA MET A 1 -13.37 -20.72 10.29
C MET A 1 -14.53 -19.76 10.07
N LEU A 2 -15.39 -20.03 9.09
CA LEU A 2 -16.53 -19.17 8.72
C LEU A 2 -17.46 -18.83 9.91
N VAL A 3 -18.03 -19.87 10.52
CA VAL A 3 -18.86 -19.74 11.74
C VAL A 3 -18.12 -19.08 12.91
N PHE A 4 -16.79 -19.20 12.98
CA PHE A 4 -16.00 -18.62 14.07
C PHE A 4 -15.95 -17.08 13.99
N LEU A 5 -15.82 -16.53 12.77
CA LEU A 5 -15.81 -15.09 12.51
C LEU A 5 -17.19 -14.47 12.73
N ALA A 6 -18.23 -15.06 12.13
CA ALA A 6 -19.60 -14.56 12.23
C ALA A 6 -20.05 -14.49 13.70
N LYS A 7 -19.77 -15.53 14.50
CA LYS A 7 -20.07 -15.56 15.95
C LYS A 7 -19.35 -14.49 16.78
N ARG A 8 -18.31 -13.84 16.24
CA ARG A 8 -17.54 -12.76 16.89
C ARG A 8 -17.91 -11.37 16.40
N GLY A 9 -18.97 -11.26 15.59
CA GLY A 9 -19.42 -9.98 15.05
C GLY A 9 -18.53 -9.42 13.93
N VAL A 10 -17.66 -10.25 13.33
CA VAL A 10 -16.89 -9.84 12.15
C VAL A 10 -17.84 -9.75 10.96
N ASN A 11 -17.97 -8.56 10.39
CA ASN A 11 -18.84 -8.25 9.27
C ASN A 11 -18.09 -8.06 7.94
N MET A 12 -16.76 -7.91 8.00
CA MET A 12 -15.90 -7.78 6.82
C MET A 12 -14.54 -8.42 7.04
N VAL A 13 -14.00 -9.06 6.00
CA VAL A 13 -12.64 -9.61 5.97
C VAL A 13 -11.85 -9.02 4.80
N ARG A 14 -10.52 -8.98 4.94
CA ARG A 14 -9.64 -8.62 3.82
C ARG A 14 -8.96 -9.87 3.28
N TRP A 15 -9.20 -10.19 2.02
CA TRP A 15 -8.36 -11.16 1.31
C TRP A 15 -7.14 -10.43 0.76
N HIS A 16 -5.98 -10.67 1.37
CA HIS A 16 -4.71 -10.17 0.88
C HIS A 16 -3.95 -11.30 0.20
N GLY A 17 -3.89 -11.25 -1.13
CA GLY A 17 -3.30 -12.28 -1.96
C GLY A 17 -2.46 -11.70 -3.09
N GLN A 18 -1.83 -12.59 -3.85
CA GLN A 18 -1.03 -12.23 -5.02
C GLN A 18 -1.61 -12.96 -6.23
N ILE A 19 -2.07 -12.20 -7.22
CA ILE A 19 -2.69 -12.76 -8.43
C ILE A 19 -1.72 -12.89 -9.61
N ILE A 20 -0.46 -12.50 -9.44
CA ILE A 20 0.55 -12.65 -10.49
C ILE A 20 1.04 -14.09 -10.53
N ALA A 21 1.13 -14.66 -11.74
CA ALA A 21 1.62 -16.01 -11.95
C ALA A 21 3.06 -16.19 -11.39
N LYS A 22 3.29 -17.30 -10.69
CA LYS A 22 4.53 -17.54 -9.92
C LYS A 22 5.63 -18.29 -10.67
N THR A 23 5.42 -18.71 -11.91
CA THR A 23 6.33 -19.62 -12.63
C THR A 23 7.12 -18.92 -13.73
N ASP A 24 8.34 -19.40 -13.95
CA ASP A 24 9.38 -18.73 -14.75
C ASP A 24 9.10 -18.71 -16.26
N ASN A 25 8.04 -19.39 -16.72
CA ASN A 25 7.63 -19.44 -18.13
C ASN A 25 6.39 -18.59 -18.44
N ASN A 26 5.81 -17.91 -17.46
CA ASN A 26 4.57 -17.17 -17.66
C ASN A 26 4.83 -15.72 -18.10
N ALA A 27 4.19 -15.33 -19.20
CA ALA A 27 4.22 -13.94 -19.65
C ALA A 27 3.68 -13.03 -18.54
N LEU A 28 4.19 -11.79 -18.48
CA LEU A 28 3.74 -10.76 -17.52
C LEU A 28 2.20 -10.62 -17.50
N LYS A 29 1.49 -11.00 -18.55
CA LYS A 29 0.02 -10.91 -18.64
C LYS A 29 -0.74 -12.01 -17.91
N ASN A 30 -0.09 -13.09 -17.47
CA ASN A 30 -0.77 -14.27 -16.93
C ASN A 30 -1.11 -14.11 -15.44
N ILE A 31 -2.32 -14.49 -15.07
CA ILE A 31 -2.78 -14.55 -13.68
C ILE A 31 -2.40 -15.89 -13.04
N ASP A 32 -2.21 -15.92 -11.71
CA ASP A 32 -2.15 -17.15 -10.91
C ASP A 32 -3.57 -17.72 -10.78
N GLU A 33 -3.86 -18.75 -11.59
CA GLU A 33 -5.16 -19.44 -11.59
C GLU A 33 -5.51 -20.06 -10.24
N GLN A 34 -4.51 -20.53 -9.49
CA GLN A 34 -4.72 -21.12 -8.17
C GLN A 34 -5.13 -20.03 -7.17
N ALA A 35 -4.47 -18.87 -7.20
CA ALA A 35 -4.84 -17.73 -6.36
C ALA A 35 -6.25 -17.20 -6.71
N ARG A 36 -6.59 -17.14 -8.01
CA ARG A 36 -7.94 -16.79 -8.48
C ARG A 36 -8.99 -17.76 -7.91
N GLN A 37 -8.75 -19.06 -8.05
CA GLN A 37 -9.67 -20.09 -7.55
C GLN A 37 -9.86 -20.00 -6.03
N GLN A 38 -8.77 -19.77 -5.29
CA GLN A 38 -8.83 -19.58 -3.83
C GLN A 38 -9.68 -18.37 -3.46
N LEU A 39 -9.51 -17.22 -4.13
CA LEU A 39 -10.34 -16.04 -3.89
C LEU A 39 -11.81 -16.33 -4.21
N TRP A 40 -12.10 -16.98 -5.33
CA TRP A 40 -13.46 -17.33 -5.75
C TRP A 40 -14.18 -18.23 -4.74
N GLN A 41 -13.49 -19.24 -4.21
CA GLN A 41 -14.00 -20.06 -3.11
C GLN A 41 -14.21 -19.24 -1.84
N TYR A 42 -13.25 -18.37 -1.50
CA TYR A 42 -13.28 -17.54 -0.30
C TYR A 42 -14.46 -16.56 -0.31
N VAL A 43 -14.73 -15.93 -1.45
CA VAL A 43 -15.90 -15.06 -1.67
C VAL A 43 -17.20 -15.85 -1.45
N ALA A 44 -17.34 -17.03 -2.06
CA ALA A 44 -18.53 -17.85 -1.89
C ALA A 44 -18.74 -18.29 -0.44
N ALA A 45 -17.66 -18.61 0.26
CA ALA A 45 -17.67 -19.01 1.65
C ALA A 45 -18.10 -17.87 2.59
N MET A 46 -17.51 -16.68 2.45
CA MET A 46 -17.84 -15.52 3.27
C MET A 46 -19.25 -14.98 3.01
N LYS A 47 -19.68 -15.01 1.74
CA LYS A 47 -21.05 -14.64 1.34
C LYS A 47 -22.12 -15.46 2.06
N LYS A 48 -21.90 -16.78 2.23
CA LYS A 48 -22.84 -17.65 2.96
C LYS A 48 -23.05 -17.26 4.41
N GLU A 49 -22.06 -16.63 5.02
CA GLU A 49 -22.12 -16.14 6.41
C GLU A 49 -22.54 -14.67 6.51
N GLY A 50 -22.83 -14.00 5.38
CA GLY A 50 -23.13 -12.56 5.37
C GLY A 50 -21.92 -11.67 5.67
N ILE A 51 -20.70 -12.15 5.45
CA ILE A 51 -19.47 -11.40 5.68
C ILE A 51 -18.99 -10.77 4.36
N TYR A 52 -18.80 -9.46 4.36
CA TYR A 52 -18.27 -8.73 3.21
C TYR A 52 -16.76 -8.92 3.02
N LEU A 53 -16.25 -8.60 1.84
CA LEU A 53 -14.83 -8.68 1.53
C LEU A 53 -14.26 -7.34 1.05
N THR A 54 -13.04 -7.07 1.50
CA THR A 54 -12.08 -6.23 0.78
C THR A 54 -11.10 -7.16 0.05
N ILE A 55 -10.96 -6.98 -1.27
CA ILE A 55 -9.95 -7.72 -2.04
C ILE A 55 -8.71 -6.85 -2.23
N SER A 56 -7.54 -7.40 -1.91
CA SER A 56 -6.22 -6.77 -2.05
C SER A 56 -5.32 -7.72 -2.83
N PRO A 57 -5.34 -7.68 -4.17
CA PRO A 57 -4.75 -8.71 -5.01
C PRO A 57 -3.29 -8.46 -5.42
N TYR A 58 -2.72 -7.31 -5.03
CA TYR A 58 -1.38 -6.90 -5.47
C TYR A 58 -0.54 -6.38 -4.30
N TYR A 59 0.65 -6.99 -4.14
CA TYR A 59 1.70 -6.51 -3.24
C TYR A 59 3.06 -6.51 -3.94
N ALA A 60 3.60 -5.33 -4.25
CA ALA A 60 4.83 -5.16 -5.01
C ALA A 60 6.03 -5.93 -4.41
N ASN A 61 6.18 -5.95 -3.08
CA ASN A 61 7.32 -6.59 -2.42
C ASN A 61 7.30 -8.12 -2.51
N ALA A 62 6.11 -8.71 -2.67
CA ALA A 62 5.92 -10.15 -2.84
C ALA A 62 6.09 -10.61 -4.29
N VAL A 63 6.16 -9.69 -5.26
CA VAL A 63 6.42 -10.04 -6.66
C VAL A 63 7.91 -10.32 -6.84
N LYS A 64 8.20 -11.45 -7.49
CA LYS A 64 9.54 -11.74 -8.01
C LYS A 64 9.57 -11.34 -9.47
N ASN A 65 10.56 -10.55 -9.86
CA ASN A 65 10.78 -10.20 -11.25
C ASN A 65 11.16 -11.47 -12.04
N GLN A 66 10.59 -11.64 -13.23
CA GLN A 66 10.80 -12.81 -14.09
C GLN A 66 11.58 -12.43 -15.34
N GLU A 67 12.47 -13.31 -15.82
CA GLU A 67 13.39 -12.96 -16.91
C GLU A 67 12.69 -12.68 -18.23
N ASN A 68 11.56 -13.34 -18.46
CA ASN A 68 10.75 -13.25 -19.67
C ASN A 68 9.84 -12.00 -19.72
N TRP A 69 9.86 -11.14 -18.69
CA TRP A 69 9.06 -9.91 -18.68
C TRP A 69 9.76 -8.80 -19.47
N GLN A 70 9.01 -8.15 -20.36
CA GLN A 70 9.49 -7.08 -21.24
C GLN A 70 9.40 -5.69 -20.58
N ILE A 71 9.56 -5.63 -19.25
CA ILE A 71 9.71 -4.37 -18.51
C ILE A 71 11.19 -4.16 -18.19
N PRO A 72 11.66 -2.93 -17.93
CA PRO A 72 12.99 -2.76 -17.38
C PRO A 72 13.10 -3.47 -16.01
N ARG A 73 14.30 -3.98 -15.71
CA ARG A 73 14.55 -4.94 -14.61
C ARG A 73 15.71 -4.52 -13.74
N ASP A 74 15.99 -3.22 -13.71
CA ASP A 74 17.19 -2.72 -13.04
C ASP A 74 16.92 -2.56 -11.52
N SER A 75 15.65 -2.49 -11.14
CA SER A 75 15.15 -2.57 -9.76
C SER A 75 14.87 -4.03 -9.36
N GLU A 76 15.34 -4.43 -8.17
CA GLU A 76 15.16 -5.80 -7.65
C GLU A 76 13.68 -6.13 -7.35
N LYS A 77 12.92 -5.12 -6.95
CA LYS A 77 11.50 -5.20 -6.57
C LYS A 77 10.67 -4.26 -7.44
N LEU A 78 9.39 -4.55 -7.56
CA LEU A 78 8.46 -3.72 -8.34
C LEU A 78 7.90 -2.51 -7.57
N SER A 79 8.36 -2.25 -6.34
CA SER A 79 7.86 -1.16 -5.52
C SER A 79 8.00 0.17 -6.26
N GLY A 80 6.91 0.91 -6.38
CA GLY A 80 6.82 2.17 -7.11
C GLY A 80 6.51 2.02 -8.61
N LEU A 81 6.88 0.92 -9.26
CA LEU A 81 6.76 0.78 -10.73
C LEU A 81 5.31 0.81 -11.21
N LEU A 82 4.38 0.22 -10.45
CA LEU A 82 2.97 0.16 -10.87
C LEU A 82 2.36 1.55 -11.09
N PHE A 83 2.87 2.58 -10.41
CA PHE A 83 2.37 3.95 -10.55
C PHE A 83 2.71 4.61 -11.89
N PHE A 84 3.74 4.15 -12.62
CA PHE A 84 4.23 4.88 -13.80
C PHE A 84 4.72 4.01 -14.97
N ASP A 85 4.94 2.70 -14.78
CA ASP A 85 5.35 1.81 -15.85
C ASP A 85 4.12 1.36 -16.68
N PRO A 86 4.01 1.77 -17.96
CA PRO A 86 2.83 1.51 -18.77
C PRO A 86 2.63 0.02 -19.09
N GLU A 87 3.70 -0.76 -19.22
CA GLU A 87 3.58 -2.19 -19.52
C GLU A 87 3.18 -2.98 -18.27
N LEU A 88 3.68 -2.60 -17.09
CA LEU A 88 3.20 -3.15 -15.82
C LEU A 88 1.75 -2.77 -15.54
N GLN A 89 1.34 -1.53 -15.81
CA GLN A 89 -0.07 -1.10 -15.68
C GLN A 89 -0.99 -1.88 -16.63
N LYS A 90 -0.56 -2.10 -17.87
CA LYS A 90 -1.30 -2.91 -18.85
C LYS A 90 -1.46 -4.36 -18.40
N ALA A 91 -0.41 -4.95 -17.85
CA ALA A 91 -0.47 -6.29 -17.28
C ALA A 91 -1.40 -6.33 -16.05
N TYR A 92 -1.31 -5.34 -15.16
CA TYR A 92 -2.16 -5.22 -13.99
C TYR A 92 -3.65 -5.15 -14.36
N LYS A 93 -3.99 -4.29 -15.33
CA LYS A 93 -5.34 -4.23 -15.91
C LYS A 93 -5.79 -5.58 -16.48
N ASN A 94 -4.91 -6.32 -17.16
CA ASN A 94 -5.22 -7.66 -17.67
C ASN A 94 -5.52 -8.65 -16.54
N TRP A 95 -4.70 -8.68 -15.49
CA TRP A 95 -4.95 -9.56 -14.34
C TRP A 95 -6.28 -9.24 -13.65
N LEU A 96 -6.63 -7.95 -13.52
CA LEU A 96 -7.92 -7.55 -12.97
C LEU A 96 -9.10 -7.96 -13.87
N LYS A 97 -8.97 -7.90 -15.20
CA LYS A 97 -9.99 -8.44 -16.13
C LYS A 97 -10.19 -9.93 -15.88
N GLU A 98 -9.12 -10.71 -15.87
CA GLU A 98 -9.13 -12.16 -15.63
C GLU A 98 -9.65 -12.58 -14.25
N LEU A 99 -9.53 -11.70 -13.26
CA LEU A 99 -10.03 -11.91 -11.91
C LEU A 99 -11.52 -11.57 -11.78
N LEU A 100 -11.93 -10.44 -12.36
CA LEU A 100 -13.22 -9.80 -12.04
C LEU A 100 -14.34 -10.09 -13.04
N ILE A 101 -14.01 -10.33 -14.32
CA ILE A 101 -14.99 -10.51 -15.41
C ILE A 101 -15.51 -11.94 -15.51
N PRO A 102 -14.68 -13.00 -15.44
CA PRO A 102 -15.19 -14.36 -15.54
C PRO A 102 -16.19 -14.68 -14.43
N VAL A 103 -17.16 -15.54 -14.75
CA VAL A 103 -18.15 -16.02 -13.79
C VAL A 103 -17.44 -16.86 -12.73
N ASN A 104 -17.60 -16.50 -11.46
CA ASN A 104 -17.13 -17.32 -10.35
C ASN A 104 -17.98 -18.61 -10.30
N PRO A 105 -17.41 -19.82 -10.50
CA PRO A 105 -18.18 -21.06 -10.53
C PRO A 105 -18.83 -21.43 -9.19
N TYR A 106 -18.40 -20.82 -8.09
CA TYR A 106 -18.94 -21.07 -6.74
C TYR A 106 -20.12 -20.18 -6.36
N THR A 107 -20.29 -19.03 -7.02
CA THR A 107 -21.41 -18.10 -6.78
C THR A 107 -22.32 -17.93 -7.99
N GLY A 108 -21.89 -18.35 -9.18
CA GLY A 108 -22.63 -18.20 -10.43
C GLY A 108 -22.64 -16.77 -10.98
N ILE A 109 -21.90 -15.84 -10.38
CA ILE A 109 -21.82 -14.44 -10.83
C ILE A 109 -20.36 -13.97 -10.93
N PRO A 110 -20.03 -13.05 -11.87
CA PRO A 110 -18.72 -12.41 -11.91
C PRO A 110 -18.41 -11.63 -10.63
N LEU A 111 -17.14 -11.55 -10.23
CA LEU A 111 -16.77 -10.78 -9.03
C LEU A 111 -17.07 -9.29 -9.17
N LYS A 112 -17.00 -8.73 -10.39
CA LYS A 112 -17.39 -7.33 -10.64
C LYS A 112 -18.85 -7.02 -10.24
N ASP A 113 -19.72 -8.03 -10.24
CA ASP A 113 -21.15 -7.92 -9.88
C ASP A 113 -21.45 -8.53 -8.49
N GLU A 114 -20.44 -9.04 -7.79
CA GLU A 114 -20.62 -9.70 -6.50
C GLU A 114 -20.75 -8.68 -5.36
N ALA A 115 -21.97 -8.60 -4.81
CA ALA A 115 -22.29 -7.70 -3.70
C ALA A 115 -21.56 -8.06 -2.39
N ALA A 116 -21.09 -9.30 -2.23
CA ALA A 116 -20.26 -9.67 -1.08
C ALA A 116 -18.88 -8.99 -1.10
N ILE A 117 -18.40 -8.52 -2.26
CA ILE A 117 -17.18 -7.71 -2.32
C ILE A 117 -17.59 -6.25 -2.11
N ALA A 118 -17.15 -5.64 -1.02
CA ALA A 118 -17.44 -4.25 -0.71
C ALA A 118 -16.37 -3.30 -1.28
N ILE A 119 -15.10 -3.69 -1.20
CA ILE A 119 -13.96 -2.83 -1.54
C ILE A 119 -12.95 -3.58 -2.40
N ILE A 120 -12.47 -2.92 -3.46
CA ILE A 120 -11.31 -3.34 -4.26
C ILE A 120 -10.14 -2.42 -3.89
N GLN A 121 -9.11 -2.97 -3.26
CA GLN A 121 -7.86 -2.27 -2.96
C GLN A 121 -6.90 -2.41 -4.15
N LEU A 122 -6.40 -1.29 -4.68
CA LEU A 122 -5.56 -1.29 -5.89
C LEU A 122 -4.14 -1.79 -5.63
N GLN A 123 -3.54 -1.45 -4.49
CA GLN A 123 -2.21 -1.94 -4.11
C GLN A 123 -2.08 -1.99 -2.59
N ASN A 124 -1.19 -2.87 -2.13
CA ASN A 124 -0.83 -2.99 -0.73
C ASN A 124 0.57 -2.40 -0.47
N GLU A 125 0.68 -1.56 0.56
CA GLU A 125 1.95 -1.10 1.15
C GLU A 125 2.99 -0.54 0.17
N ASP A 126 2.55 0.24 -0.82
CA ASP A 126 3.44 0.94 -1.75
C ASP A 126 3.17 2.45 -1.80
N SER A 127 4.23 3.21 -2.06
CA SER A 127 4.21 4.68 -2.17
C SER A 127 5.52 5.21 -2.74
N LEU A 128 5.43 6.18 -3.66
CA LEU A 128 6.58 6.93 -4.15
C LEU A 128 7.14 7.91 -3.11
N LEU A 129 6.42 8.18 -2.02
CA LEU A 129 6.80 9.04 -0.90
C LEU A 129 7.36 8.24 0.30
N PHE A 130 7.69 6.97 0.09
CA PHE A 130 8.26 6.08 1.10
C PHE A 130 9.70 5.67 0.78
N TRP A 131 10.39 5.09 1.77
CA TRP A 131 11.81 4.72 1.69
C TRP A 131 12.16 3.75 0.56
N THR A 132 11.20 2.98 0.06
CA THR A 132 11.34 2.05 -1.07
C THR A 132 11.67 2.76 -2.39
N PHE A 133 11.35 4.05 -2.54
CA PHE A 133 11.70 4.85 -3.72
C PHE A 133 13.20 4.77 -4.07
N LYS A 134 14.07 4.66 -3.05
CA LYS A 134 15.53 4.54 -3.26
C LYS A 134 15.94 3.29 -4.04
N ASN A 135 15.05 2.30 -4.14
CA ASN A 135 15.30 1.02 -4.81
C ASN A 135 15.06 1.09 -6.32
N LEU A 136 14.46 2.18 -6.84
CA LEU A 136 14.36 2.41 -8.28
C LEU A 136 15.75 2.67 -8.86
N LYS A 137 16.12 1.93 -9.91
CA LYS A 137 17.46 1.98 -10.54
C LYS A 137 17.38 1.94 -12.06
N GLY A 138 18.51 2.29 -12.68
CA GLY A 138 18.73 2.14 -14.13
C GLY A 138 17.57 2.67 -14.97
N ARG A 139 17.12 1.85 -15.91
CA ARG A 139 16.04 2.14 -16.86
C ARG A 139 14.69 2.42 -16.18
N ASP A 140 14.42 1.80 -15.04
CA ASP A 140 13.18 2.06 -14.28
C ASP A 140 13.15 3.50 -13.76
N LEU A 141 14.26 3.93 -13.16
CA LEU A 141 14.41 5.31 -12.67
C LEU A 141 14.48 6.31 -13.83
N GLU A 142 15.09 5.93 -14.95
CA GLU A 142 15.16 6.77 -16.15
C GLU A 142 13.77 7.00 -16.75
N LEU A 143 12.91 5.97 -16.80
CA LEU A 143 11.52 6.11 -17.24
C LEU A 143 10.78 7.16 -16.39
N LEU A 144 10.86 7.07 -15.06
CA LEU A 144 10.25 8.05 -14.17
C LEU A 144 10.88 9.45 -14.31
N SER A 145 12.20 9.52 -14.51
CA SER A 145 12.93 10.78 -14.69
C SER A 145 12.52 11.49 -15.98
N ASN A 146 12.25 10.75 -17.06
CA ASN A 146 11.73 11.28 -18.31
C ASN A 146 10.31 11.83 -18.12
N GLN A 147 9.44 11.10 -17.42
CA GLN A 147 8.10 11.60 -17.08
C GLN A 147 8.17 12.87 -16.21
N TYR A 148 9.13 12.94 -15.28
CA TYR A 148 9.32 14.15 -14.46
C TYR A 148 9.81 15.35 -15.28
N ARG A 149 10.73 15.13 -16.23
CA ARG A 149 11.14 16.15 -17.19
C ARG A 149 9.95 16.69 -17.98
N ASP A 150 9.12 15.81 -18.51
CA ASP A 150 7.99 16.20 -19.33
C ASP A 150 6.94 16.95 -18.50
N TRP A 151 6.73 16.52 -17.25
CA TRP A 151 5.89 17.23 -16.28
C TRP A 151 6.42 18.63 -15.98
N LEU A 152 7.73 18.79 -15.78
CA LEU A 152 8.36 20.10 -15.52
C LEU A 152 8.24 21.04 -16.73
N ILE A 153 8.43 20.53 -17.95
CA ILE A 153 8.21 21.29 -19.18
C ILE A 153 6.74 21.72 -19.29
N ASN A 154 5.80 20.84 -18.99
CA ASN A 154 4.38 21.19 -18.99
C ASN A 154 4.03 22.27 -17.95
N LYS A 155 4.66 22.21 -16.77
CA LYS A 155 4.41 23.18 -15.68
C LYS A 155 5.04 24.55 -15.93
N TYR A 156 6.26 24.59 -16.48
CA TYR A 156 7.06 25.82 -16.58
C TYR A 156 7.30 26.31 -18.01
N GLY A 157 6.85 25.57 -19.02
CA GLY A 157 7.02 25.88 -20.45
C GLY A 157 8.34 25.38 -21.05
N SER A 158 9.46 25.46 -20.32
CA SER A 158 10.76 24.94 -20.79
C SER A 158 11.73 24.60 -19.67
N LEU A 159 12.81 23.87 -20.00
CA LEU A 159 13.87 23.52 -19.04
C LEU A 159 14.72 24.73 -18.63
N GLU A 160 14.79 25.77 -19.47
CA GLU A 160 15.41 27.06 -19.12
C GLU A 160 14.64 27.76 -18.00
N GLU A 161 13.30 27.75 -18.07
CA GLU A 161 12.45 28.32 -17.02
C GLU A 161 12.55 27.51 -15.72
N VAL A 162 12.63 26.18 -15.81
CA VAL A 162 12.90 25.32 -14.65
C VAL A 162 14.21 25.70 -13.95
N ILE A 163 15.29 25.92 -14.71
CA ILE A 163 16.59 26.32 -14.14
C ILE A 163 16.49 27.69 -13.43
N LYS A 164 15.76 28.65 -14.01
CA LYS A 164 15.52 29.96 -13.40
C LYS A 164 14.70 29.83 -12.12
N GLU A 165 13.61 29.06 -12.16
CA GLU A 165 12.71 28.86 -11.03
C GLU A 165 13.43 28.18 -9.86
N TRP A 166 14.25 27.17 -10.16
CA TRP A 166 15.11 26.50 -9.19
C TRP A 166 16.36 27.29 -8.82
N LYS A 167 16.51 28.54 -9.30
CA LYS A 167 17.64 29.43 -8.99
C LYS A 167 19.00 28.76 -9.22
N ASN A 168 19.12 28.01 -10.33
CA ASN A 168 20.30 27.23 -10.72
C ASN A 168 20.70 26.08 -9.77
N VAL A 169 19.83 25.68 -8.83
CA VAL A 169 20.07 24.51 -7.98
C VAL A 169 20.03 23.23 -8.81
N SER A 170 21.10 22.44 -8.72
CA SER A 170 21.26 21.18 -9.45
C SER A 170 21.80 20.06 -8.56
N ILE A 171 21.53 18.81 -8.93
CA ILE A 171 22.11 17.63 -8.28
C ILE A 171 23.40 17.25 -9.01
N LYS A 172 24.41 16.75 -8.29
CA LYS A 172 25.69 16.33 -8.89
C LYS A 172 25.47 15.33 -10.04
N GLY A 173 26.06 15.64 -11.20
CA GLY A 173 25.96 14.82 -12.43
C GLY A 173 24.59 14.87 -13.11
N GLU A 174 23.75 15.85 -12.76
CA GLU A 174 22.55 16.20 -13.50
C GLU A 174 22.88 17.10 -14.69
N ASN A 175 22.07 17.05 -15.75
CA ASN A 175 22.09 18.03 -16.81
C ASN A 175 20.67 18.38 -17.21
N ILE A 176 20.10 19.40 -16.53
CA ILE A 176 18.72 19.83 -16.73
C ILE A 176 18.52 20.32 -18.18
N LYS A 177 19.46 21.07 -18.75
CA LYS A 177 19.35 21.56 -20.15
C LYS A 177 19.25 20.41 -21.15
N ALA A 178 19.95 19.30 -20.90
CA ALA A 178 19.87 18.10 -21.74
C ALA A 178 18.73 17.15 -21.35
N GLY A 179 17.79 17.57 -20.48
CA GLY A 179 16.67 16.75 -20.03
C GLY A 179 17.03 15.62 -19.07
N LYS A 180 18.28 15.56 -18.57
CA LYS A 180 18.73 14.54 -17.61
C LYS A 180 18.49 15.05 -16.20
N ILE A 181 17.27 14.88 -15.71
CA ILE A 181 16.82 15.36 -14.40
C ILE A 181 16.95 14.24 -13.36
N LYS A 182 17.39 14.59 -12.15
CA LYS A 182 17.54 13.65 -11.03
C LYS A 182 16.61 13.96 -9.88
N PHE A 183 16.28 12.93 -9.12
CA PHE A 183 15.53 13.02 -7.87
C PHE A 183 16.45 13.19 -6.67
N TYR A 184 16.03 14.01 -5.71
CA TYR A 184 16.54 13.91 -4.34
C TYR A 184 16.03 12.62 -3.68
N SER A 185 16.80 12.07 -2.75
CA SER A 185 16.31 10.94 -1.94
C SER A 185 15.15 11.39 -1.05
N ILE A 186 14.26 10.46 -0.68
CA ILE A 186 13.11 10.76 0.19
C ILE A 186 13.54 11.40 1.52
N TRP A 187 14.69 11.03 2.08
CA TRP A 187 15.24 11.68 3.30
C TRP A 187 15.40 13.19 3.16
N HIS A 188 15.74 13.70 1.98
CA HIS A 188 15.86 15.14 1.74
C HIS A 188 14.49 15.81 1.78
N LEU A 189 13.47 15.15 1.23
CA LEU A 189 12.08 15.65 1.21
C LEU A 189 11.44 15.70 2.61
N THR A 190 12.03 15.05 3.61
CA THR A 190 11.59 15.16 5.01
C THR A 190 12.25 16.31 5.76
N LYS A 191 13.23 17.01 5.14
CA LYS A 191 13.92 18.14 5.78
C LYS A 191 13.16 19.44 5.59
N GLU A 192 13.20 20.26 6.63
CA GLU A 192 12.74 21.63 6.55
C GLU A 192 13.60 22.41 5.54
N GLN A 193 12.92 23.17 4.68
CA GLN A 193 13.55 24.02 3.68
C GLN A 193 12.76 25.30 3.53
N ASN A 194 13.45 26.40 3.23
CA ASN A 194 12.79 27.64 2.82
C ASN A 194 12.07 27.39 1.48
N PRO A 195 10.73 27.48 1.41
CA PRO A 195 9.96 27.18 0.19
C PRO A 195 10.30 28.13 -0.97
N ASN A 196 10.83 29.32 -0.68
CA ASN A 196 11.23 30.31 -1.70
C ASN A 196 12.69 30.13 -2.18
N SER A 197 13.45 29.21 -1.58
CA SER A 197 14.78 28.85 -2.07
C SER A 197 14.70 27.96 -3.31
N GLY A 198 15.76 27.91 -4.11
CA GLY A 198 15.82 27.01 -5.27
C GLY A 198 15.63 25.54 -4.90
N THR A 199 16.25 25.12 -3.78
CA THR A 199 16.10 23.78 -3.22
C THR A 199 14.67 23.51 -2.74
N GLY A 200 14.05 24.46 -2.05
CA GLY A 200 12.67 24.34 -1.57
C GLY A 200 11.66 24.20 -2.71
N LYS A 201 11.78 25.04 -3.75
CA LYS A 201 10.95 24.94 -4.97
C LYS A 201 11.10 23.58 -5.64
N ARG A 202 12.33 23.10 -5.79
CA ARG A 202 12.62 21.80 -6.36
C ARG A 202 12.09 20.63 -5.53
N TYR A 203 12.17 20.69 -4.19
CA TYR A 203 11.54 19.69 -3.32
C TYR A 203 10.03 19.69 -3.49
N ALA A 204 9.41 20.86 -3.54
CA ALA A 204 7.97 21.00 -3.76
C ALA A 204 7.55 20.40 -5.12
N ASP A 205 8.28 20.69 -6.20
CA ASP A 205 8.03 20.12 -7.52
C ASP A 205 8.18 18.60 -7.53
N GLN A 206 9.21 18.07 -6.88
CA GLN A 206 9.40 16.62 -6.79
C GLN A 206 8.26 15.97 -5.99
N ILE A 207 7.86 16.53 -4.85
CA ILE A 207 6.75 16.01 -4.05
C ILE A 207 5.45 16.08 -4.86
N GLN A 208 5.18 17.20 -5.53
CA GLN A 208 4.00 17.37 -6.36
C GLN A 208 3.96 16.35 -7.50
N PHE A 209 5.06 16.20 -8.24
CA PHE A 209 5.15 15.21 -9.31
C PHE A 209 4.87 13.79 -8.80
N LEU A 210 5.57 13.33 -7.77
CA LEU A 210 5.38 11.97 -7.23
C LEU A 210 3.95 11.75 -6.72
N THR A 211 3.34 12.79 -6.14
CA THR A 211 1.95 12.78 -5.68
C THR A 211 0.97 12.65 -6.84
N GLU A 212 1.15 13.46 -7.88
CA GLU A 212 0.31 13.45 -9.08
C GLU A 212 0.48 12.16 -9.87
N THR A 213 1.68 11.57 -9.93
CA THR A 213 1.90 10.24 -10.52
C THR A 213 1.02 9.19 -9.83
N MET A 214 1.01 9.15 -8.50
CA MET A 214 0.15 8.23 -7.75
C MET A 214 -1.34 8.56 -7.94
N TYR A 215 -1.72 9.83 -7.88
CA TYR A 215 -3.11 10.28 -8.08
C TYR A 215 -3.64 9.88 -9.46
N ASN A 216 -2.87 10.13 -10.51
CA ASN A 216 -3.24 9.83 -11.89
C ASN A 216 -3.36 8.33 -12.13
N PHE A 217 -2.46 7.53 -11.55
CA PHE A 217 -2.61 6.07 -11.57
C PHE A 217 -3.92 5.63 -10.89
N ASN A 218 -4.20 6.14 -9.69
CA ASN A 218 -5.41 5.78 -8.95
C ASN A 218 -6.69 6.19 -9.70
N GLN A 219 -6.70 7.39 -10.27
CA GLN A 219 -7.81 7.89 -11.09
C GLN A 219 -8.01 7.01 -12.33
N GLU A 220 -6.92 6.65 -13.01
CA GLU A 220 -6.96 5.82 -14.21
C GLU A 220 -7.45 4.40 -13.90
N MET A 221 -7.01 3.81 -12.79
CA MET A 221 -7.49 2.50 -12.36
C MET A 221 -8.96 2.53 -11.93
N LYS A 222 -9.42 3.63 -11.31
CA LYS A 222 -10.84 3.84 -11.04
C LYS A 222 -11.64 3.92 -12.34
N ARG A 223 -11.22 4.74 -13.30
CA ARG A 223 -11.86 4.85 -14.61
C ARG A 223 -11.96 3.47 -15.26
N PHE A 224 -10.84 2.75 -15.34
CA PHE A 224 -10.76 1.39 -15.85
C PHE A 224 -11.74 0.42 -15.17
N LEU A 225 -11.80 0.41 -13.84
CA LEU A 225 -12.70 -0.47 -13.08
C LEU A 225 -14.17 -0.14 -13.34
N ARG A 226 -14.52 1.14 -13.49
CA ARG A 226 -15.89 1.60 -13.72
C ARG A 226 -16.34 1.41 -15.17
N GLU A 227 -15.50 1.80 -16.12
CA GLU A 227 -15.88 1.91 -17.54
C GLU A 227 -15.56 0.65 -18.34
N GLU A 228 -14.39 0.04 -18.13
CA GLU A 228 -13.99 -1.17 -18.89
C GLU A 228 -14.42 -2.46 -18.21
N ILE A 229 -14.34 -2.54 -16.88
CA ILE A 229 -14.77 -3.73 -16.13
C ILE A 229 -16.25 -3.64 -15.77
N GLY A 230 -16.76 -2.47 -15.40
CA GLY A 230 -18.14 -2.32 -14.89
C GLY A 230 -18.29 -2.68 -13.41
N ALA A 231 -17.21 -2.67 -12.64
CA ALA A 231 -17.21 -2.95 -11.21
C ALA A 231 -17.92 -1.84 -10.42
N LYS A 232 -18.82 -2.23 -9.50
CA LYS A 232 -19.63 -1.29 -8.69
C LYS A 232 -19.10 -1.09 -7.27
N GLN A 233 -18.12 -1.89 -6.86
CA GLN A 233 -17.53 -1.87 -5.53
C GLN A 233 -16.78 -0.57 -5.26
N LEU A 234 -16.68 -0.17 -3.99
CA LEU A 234 -15.84 0.95 -3.59
C LEU A 234 -14.37 0.64 -3.92
N ILE A 235 -13.60 1.67 -4.25
CA ILE A 235 -12.18 1.51 -4.57
C ILE A 235 -11.35 2.14 -3.46
N ASN A 236 -10.35 1.41 -3.00
CA ASN A 236 -9.32 1.89 -2.09
C ASN A 236 -7.98 1.98 -2.82
N ALA A 237 -7.41 3.18 -2.94
CA ALA A 237 -6.13 3.38 -3.62
C ALA A 237 -4.96 2.59 -2.99
N GLY A 238 -4.90 2.56 -1.67
CA GLY A 238 -3.83 1.91 -0.94
C GLY A 238 -3.97 2.07 0.57
N ASN A 239 -2.97 1.60 1.29
CA ASN A 239 -2.98 1.50 2.75
C ASN A 239 -1.63 1.80 3.40
N TRP A 240 -0.79 2.63 2.77
CA TRP A 240 0.56 2.84 3.28
C TRP A 240 0.76 4.16 4.04
N LYS A 241 1.97 4.28 4.56
CA LYS A 241 2.51 5.46 5.24
C LYS A 241 3.63 6.06 4.41
N THR A 242 3.87 7.34 4.61
CA THR A 242 5.03 8.03 4.04
C THR A 242 6.27 7.87 4.91
N ALA A 243 7.41 8.32 4.37
CA ALA A 243 8.66 8.38 5.13
C ALA A 243 8.59 9.32 6.34
N ASP A 244 7.76 10.36 6.28
CA ASP A 244 7.51 11.30 7.36
C ASP A 244 6.02 11.70 7.39
N PRO A 245 5.30 11.40 8.48
CA PRO A 245 3.86 11.65 8.57
C PRO A 245 3.49 13.13 8.70
N ILE A 246 4.44 14.01 9.04
CA ILE A 246 4.22 15.46 9.19
C ILE A 246 4.43 16.15 7.84
N LYS A 247 5.48 15.78 7.11
CA LYS A 247 5.87 16.49 5.88
C LYS A 247 5.23 15.97 4.61
N LEU A 248 4.95 14.66 4.52
CA LEU A 248 4.58 14.02 3.25
C LEU A 248 3.17 13.42 3.25
N ASN A 249 2.55 13.23 4.41
CA ASN A 249 1.32 12.44 4.50
C ASN A 249 0.12 13.13 3.85
N ASP A 250 0.06 14.46 3.83
CA ASP A 250 -1.00 15.18 3.14
C ASP A 250 -0.95 14.94 1.63
N ALA A 251 0.25 14.88 1.05
CA ALA A 251 0.47 14.51 -0.35
C ALA A 251 0.03 13.05 -0.63
N GLU A 252 0.41 12.11 0.23
CA GLU A 252 -0.05 10.71 0.11
C GLU A 252 -1.57 10.60 0.16
N ARG A 253 -2.20 11.23 1.15
CA ARG A 253 -3.65 11.21 1.33
C ARG A 253 -4.37 11.91 0.19
N TYR A 254 -3.84 13.01 -0.32
CA TYR A 254 -4.35 13.65 -1.54
C TYR A 254 -4.31 12.67 -2.72
N SER A 255 -3.24 11.90 -2.91
CA SER A 255 -3.18 10.94 -4.01
C SER A 255 -4.27 9.87 -3.96
N TYR A 256 -4.79 9.56 -2.76
CA TYR A 256 -5.83 8.55 -2.58
C TYR A 256 -7.25 9.09 -2.84
N THR A 257 -7.46 10.42 -2.81
CA THR A 257 -8.78 11.06 -3.02
C THR A 257 -9.34 10.85 -4.43
N ALA A 258 -8.51 10.38 -5.37
CA ALA A 258 -8.94 9.87 -6.66
C ALA A 258 -9.96 8.72 -6.54
N THR A 259 -9.92 7.98 -5.43
CA THR A 259 -10.78 6.81 -5.13
C THR A 259 -11.74 7.09 -3.97
N GLU A 260 -12.69 6.20 -3.71
CA GLU A 260 -13.75 6.47 -2.71
C GLU A 260 -13.33 6.21 -1.26
N VAL A 261 -12.36 5.32 -1.00
CA VAL A 261 -11.99 4.91 0.36
C VAL A 261 -10.50 5.09 0.60
N ILE A 262 -10.14 5.77 1.70
CA ILE A 262 -8.75 5.98 2.10
C ILE A 262 -8.33 4.91 3.11
N GLY A 263 -7.16 4.31 2.91
CA GLY A 263 -6.62 3.26 3.79
C GLY A 263 -5.31 3.66 4.45
N VAL A 264 -5.04 3.09 5.64
CA VAL A 264 -3.70 3.10 6.25
C VAL A 264 -3.48 1.93 7.19
N ASN A 265 -2.39 1.20 7.05
CA ASN A 265 -1.94 0.20 8.00
C ASN A 265 -1.38 0.90 9.25
N ARG A 266 -1.84 0.50 10.43
CA ARG A 266 -1.42 1.10 11.71
C ARG A 266 -1.25 0.01 12.75
N TYR A 267 -0.10 -0.03 13.40
CA TYR A 267 0.18 -1.00 14.45
C TYR A 267 0.58 -0.28 15.73
N TYR A 268 0.20 -0.84 16.87
CA TYR A 268 0.68 -0.38 18.16
C TYR A 268 1.71 -1.37 18.71
N ASN A 269 2.93 -0.92 18.96
CA ASN A 269 4.05 -1.77 19.35
C ASN A 269 4.54 -1.53 20.79
N GLY A 270 3.85 -0.70 21.57
CA GLY A 270 4.23 -0.41 22.96
C GLY A 270 5.50 0.43 23.12
N GLY A 271 6.05 0.99 22.03
CA GLY A 271 7.26 1.82 22.00
C GLY A 271 8.40 1.17 21.21
N ILE A 272 9.55 0.96 21.87
CA ILE A 272 10.79 0.52 21.23
C ILE A 272 10.94 -1.00 21.39
N HIS A 273 11.44 -1.66 20.34
CA HIS A 273 11.98 -3.01 20.42
C HIS A 273 13.33 -3.02 19.68
N GLU A 274 14.40 -3.28 20.42
CA GLU A 274 15.77 -3.40 19.95
C GLU A 274 16.22 -4.87 19.95
N GLY A 275 16.74 -5.31 18.80
CA GLY A 275 17.19 -6.67 18.59
C GLY A 275 17.73 -6.86 17.18
N LYS A 276 18.57 -7.86 16.96
CA LYS A 276 19.13 -8.14 15.61
C LYS A 276 18.04 -8.43 14.58
N TYR A 277 16.93 -9.01 15.03
CA TYR A 277 15.81 -9.44 14.18
C TYR A 277 14.52 -8.69 14.53
N SER A 278 14.63 -7.52 15.18
CA SER A 278 13.50 -6.79 15.74
C SER A 278 12.45 -6.39 14.71
N ASP A 279 12.72 -6.46 13.41
CA ASP A 279 11.70 -6.16 12.38
C ASP A 279 10.67 -7.28 12.18
N TRP A 280 10.98 -8.52 12.57
CA TRP A 280 10.11 -9.67 12.27
C TRP A 280 10.08 -10.77 13.35
N ALA A 281 11.05 -10.79 14.27
CA ALA A 281 11.13 -11.77 15.35
C ALA A 281 11.41 -11.12 16.70
N ILE A 282 11.09 -11.86 17.75
CA ILE A 282 11.53 -11.63 19.12
C ILE A 282 12.42 -12.81 19.50
N VAL A 283 13.64 -12.53 19.94
CA VAL A 283 14.61 -13.55 20.37
C VAL A 283 15.11 -13.27 21.78
N ASN A 284 15.70 -14.29 22.41
CA ASN A 284 16.27 -14.13 23.74
C ASN A 284 17.38 -13.05 23.73
N GLY A 285 17.32 -12.13 24.68
CA GLY A 285 18.25 -10.99 24.79
C GLY A 285 17.76 -9.69 24.14
N ASP A 286 16.64 -9.72 23.39
CA ASP A 286 16.03 -8.49 22.86
C ASP A 286 15.53 -7.60 24.01
N LYS A 287 15.57 -6.28 23.80
CA LYS A 287 15.07 -5.28 24.74
C LYS A 287 13.83 -4.62 24.16
N PHE A 288 12.81 -4.39 24.98
CA PHE A 288 11.60 -3.73 24.53
C PHE A 288 10.94 -2.91 25.64
N THR A 289 10.15 -1.93 25.24
CA THR A 289 9.23 -1.25 26.14
C THR A 289 7.87 -1.92 26.10
N ASN A 290 7.24 -2.04 27.27
CA ASN A 290 5.91 -2.62 27.42
C ASN A 290 4.98 -1.56 28.00
N ARG A 291 4.49 -0.65 27.15
CA ARG A 291 3.62 0.46 27.56
C ARG A 291 2.19 0.22 27.10
N SER A 292 1.23 0.47 27.99
CA SER A 292 -0.18 0.55 27.63
C SER A 292 -0.41 1.72 26.66
N VAL A 293 -1.36 1.55 25.74
CA VAL A 293 -1.70 2.65 24.81
C VAL A 293 -2.40 3.81 25.52
N LEU A 294 -3.03 3.54 26.67
CA LEU A 294 -3.69 4.55 27.50
C LEU A 294 -2.71 5.60 28.03
N LEU A 295 -1.44 5.23 28.17
CA LEU A 295 -0.36 6.14 28.58
C LEU A 295 0.38 6.76 27.38
N ASN A 296 0.00 6.40 26.16
CA ASN A 296 0.55 6.95 24.92
C ASN A 296 -0.52 7.06 23.82
N PRO A 297 -1.56 7.89 24.02
CA PRO A 297 -2.70 7.99 23.11
C PRO A 297 -2.31 8.54 21.72
N SER A 298 -1.18 9.26 21.59
CA SER A 298 -0.63 9.70 20.30
C SER A 298 -0.28 8.54 19.37
N SER A 299 0.07 7.37 19.92
CA SER A 299 0.42 6.19 19.14
C SER A 299 -0.77 5.25 18.92
N PHE A 300 -1.96 5.56 19.46
CA PHE A 300 -3.15 4.75 19.26
C PHE A 300 -3.48 4.61 17.76
N PRO A 301 -3.76 3.41 17.23
CA PRO A 301 -3.95 3.20 15.80
C PRO A 301 -5.00 4.11 15.14
N LEU A 302 -6.11 4.41 15.84
CA LEU A 302 -7.18 5.28 15.32
C LEU A 302 -6.88 6.77 15.49
N ASN A 303 -5.83 7.14 16.23
CA ASN A 303 -5.41 8.52 16.34
C ASN A 303 -4.64 8.91 15.07
N LEU A 304 -5.38 9.44 14.11
CA LEU A 304 -4.85 9.76 12.78
C LEU A 304 -5.60 10.95 12.18
N LYS A 305 -4.88 11.73 11.38
CA LYS A 305 -5.45 12.79 10.55
C LYS A 305 -6.27 12.17 9.43
N GLN A 306 -7.53 12.55 9.34
CA GLN A 306 -8.48 12.09 8.32
C GLN A 306 -8.67 13.16 7.25
N VAL A 307 -8.99 12.73 6.04
CA VAL A 307 -9.39 13.64 4.96
C VAL A 307 -10.89 13.87 5.08
N ALA A 308 -11.31 15.13 5.15
CA ALA A 308 -12.73 15.46 5.27
C ALA A 308 -13.54 14.88 4.10
N ASN A 309 -14.72 14.34 4.41
CA ASN A 309 -15.67 13.75 3.45
C ASN A 309 -15.20 12.47 2.74
N TYR A 310 -14.14 11.81 3.22
CA TYR A 310 -13.72 10.50 2.72
C TYR A 310 -13.83 9.45 3.82
N PRO A 311 -14.49 8.31 3.57
CA PRO A 311 -14.41 7.15 4.43
C PRO A 311 -12.97 6.69 4.62
N MET A 312 -12.64 6.27 5.84
CA MET A 312 -11.29 5.85 6.19
C MET A 312 -11.25 4.48 6.87
N ILE A 313 -10.42 3.58 6.33
CA ILE A 313 -10.23 2.24 6.87
C ILE A 313 -8.79 2.00 7.34
N ILE A 314 -8.64 1.10 8.31
CA ILE A 314 -7.36 0.54 8.76
C ILE A 314 -7.35 -0.94 8.37
N PRO A 315 -6.88 -1.28 7.16
CA PRO A 315 -7.01 -2.63 6.61
C PRO A 315 -6.01 -3.63 7.20
N GLU A 316 -5.06 -3.15 8.02
CA GLU A 316 -4.21 -3.98 8.87
C GLU A 316 -3.86 -3.25 10.18
N SER A 317 -4.10 -3.93 11.29
CA SER A 317 -3.66 -3.47 12.61
C SER A 317 -3.56 -4.61 13.60
N SER A 318 -2.67 -4.45 14.57
CA SER A 318 -2.61 -5.27 15.78
C SER A 318 -1.83 -4.54 16.89
N TRP A 319 -1.95 -5.08 18.10
CA TRP A 319 -1.05 -4.80 19.20
C TRP A 319 0.11 -5.78 19.08
N VAL A 320 1.25 -5.31 18.59
CA VAL A 320 2.33 -6.15 18.09
C VAL A 320 3.14 -6.72 19.26
N PRO A 321 3.32 -8.05 19.35
CA PRO A 321 4.30 -8.67 20.23
C PRO A 321 5.68 -8.00 20.18
N PRO A 322 6.41 -7.89 21.31
CA PRO A 322 6.20 -8.56 22.60
C PRO A 322 5.29 -7.79 23.58
N LEU A 323 4.44 -6.89 23.08
CA LEU A 323 3.55 -6.09 23.91
C LEU A 323 2.62 -6.96 24.79
N GLY A 324 2.63 -6.71 26.10
CA GLY A 324 1.81 -7.41 27.11
C GLY A 324 0.39 -6.85 27.28
N TYR A 325 0.02 -5.83 26.51
CA TYR A 325 -1.27 -5.12 26.60
C TYR A 325 -2.21 -5.40 25.42
N GLN A 326 -2.07 -6.56 24.76
CA GLN A 326 -2.88 -6.89 23.57
C GLN A 326 -4.38 -6.97 23.85
N SER A 327 -4.77 -7.33 25.08
CA SER A 327 -6.18 -7.39 25.50
C SER A 327 -6.87 -6.02 25.52
N GLU A 328 -6.11 -4.91 25.55
CA GLU A 328 -6.67 -3.57 25.42
C GLU A 328 -7.30 -3.34 24.04
N ALA A 329 -6.78 -4.01 23.01
CA ALA A 329 -7.04 -3.68 21.62
C ALA A 329 -8.54 -3.76 21.25
N PRO A 330 -9.27 -4.88 21.48
CA PRO A 330 -10.65 -4.98 21.01
C PRO A 330 -11.59 -3.98 21.67
N PHE A 331 -11.40 -3.73 22.97
CA PHE A 331 -12.22 -2.79 23.74
C PHE A 331 -11.94 -1.34 23.37
N LEU A 332 -10.68 -0.93 23.25
CA LEU A 332 -10.34 0.44 22.89
C LEU A 332 -10.69 0.75 21.44
N VAL A 333 -10.44 -0.18 20.52
CA VAL A 333 -10.81 0.02 19.12
C VAL A 333 -12.32 0.18 18.98
N SER A 334 -13.15 -0.64 19.65
CA SER A 334 -14.61 -0.51 19.54
C SER A 334 -15.14 0.83 20.08
N ILE A 335 -14.63 1.30 21.21
CA ILE A 335 -15.02 2.60 21.77
C ILE A 335 -14.58 3.73 20.85
N PHE A 336 -13.30 3.79 20.49
CA PHE A 336 -12.78 4.92 19.73
C PHE A 336 -13.23 4.91 18.27
N GLN A 337 -13.58 3.77 17.67
CA GLN A 337 -14.26 3.77 16.36
C GLN A 337 -15.66 4.39 16.43
N SER A 338 -16.35 4.30 17.56
CA SER A 338 -17.65 5.00 17.71
C SER A 338 -17.52 6.51 17.95
N LEU A 339 -16.31 6.98 18.30
CA LEU A 339 -16.01 8.38 18.61
C LEU A 339 -15.21 9.10 17.52
N THR A 340 -14.66 8.36 16.56
CA THR A 340 -13.79 8.90 15.48
C THR A 340 -14.38 8.56 14.12
N GLY A 341 -13.99 9.27 13.06
CA GLY A 341 -14.43 8.96 11.69
C GLY A 341 -13.72 7.78 11.02
N ILE A 342 -13.30 6.75 11.78
CA ILE A 342 -12.69 5.54 11.20
C ILE A 342 -13.76 4.49 10.95
N ASP A 343 -14.14 4.34 9.68
CA ASP A 343 -15.27 3.51 9.22
C ASP A 343 -14.97 2.00 9.19
N GLY A 344 -13.70 1.59 9.23
CA GLY A 344 -13.34 0.17 9.17
C GLY A 344 -12.00 -0.16 9.83
N PHE A 345 -11.94 -1.30 10.49
CA PHE A 345 -10.74 -1.79 11.18
C PHE A 345 -10.60 -3.29 11.03
N TYR A 346 -9.41 -3.74 10.62
CA TYR A 346 -9.14 -5.13 10.30
C TYR A 346 -7.99 -5.65 11.16
N TRP A 347 -8.24 -6.75 11.86
CA TRP A 347 -7.25 -7.41 12.70
C TRP A 347 -6.28 -8.22 11.84
N PHE A 348 -4.99 -7.87 11.89
CA PHE A 348 -3.90 -8.62 11.27
C PHE A 348 -3.29 -9.59 12.30
N ALA A 349 -3.22 -10.90 12.07
CA ALA A 349 -3.85 -11.63 10.95
C ALA A 349 -4.32 -13.02 11.36
N MET A 350 -5.49 -13.42 10.88
CA MET A 350 -6.04 -14.74 11.19
C MET A 350 -5.48 -15.82 10.24
N LYS A 351 -4.76 -16.81 10.81
CA LYS A 351 -4.35 -18.05 10.11
C LYS A 351 -5.14 -19.28 10.56
N GLU A 352 -5.74 -19.22 11.74
CA GLU A 352 -6.44 -20.33 12.38
C GLU A 352 -7.76 -19.84 12.96
N PRO A 353 -8.82 -20.67 12.98
CA PRO A 353 -10.14 -20.29 13.47
C PRO A 353 -10.28 -20.49 14.99
N GLN A 354 -9.23 -20.19 15.74
CA GLN A 354 -9.15 -20.36 17.19
C GLN A 354 -8.01 -19.53 17.77
N TRP A 355 -7.80 -19.63 19.08
CA TRP A 355 -6.59 -19.11 19.72
C TRP A 355 -5.35 -19.73 19.09
N ARG A 356 -4.39 -18.88 18.71
CA ARG A 356 -3.12 -19.30 18.14
C ARG A 356 -2.04 -19.14 19.19
N GLU A 357 -1.36 -20.24 19.51
CA GLU A 357 -0.21 -20.20 20.40
C GLU A 357 0.95 -19.41 19.77
N PRO A 358 1.75 -18.69 20.58
CA PRO A 358 2.96 -18.05 20.10
C PRO A 358 3.88 -19.07 19.41
N SER A 359 4.27 -18.80 18.16
CA SER A 359 5.06 -19.73 17.34
C SER A 359 6.34 -19.06 16.83
N SER A 360 7.32 -19.89 16.45
CA SER A 360 8.54 -19.45 15.78
C SER A 360 8.26 -18.51 14.61
N ALA A 361 9.04 -17.44 14.50
CA ALA A 361 8.87 -16.43 13.47
C ALA A 361 9.13 -16.97 12.04
N ASN A 362 9.92 -18.03 11.91
CA ASN A 362 10.27 -18.65 10.63
C ASN A 362 10.19 -20.18 10.63
N GLY A 363 9.68 -20.78 11.72
CA GLY A 363 9.47 -22.22 11.85
C GLY A 363 10.68 -23.03 12.35
N TYR A 364 11.88 -22.44 12.42
CA TYR A 364 13.10 -23.17 12.83
C TYR A 364 13.97 -22.41 13.84
N ARG A 365 13.90 -21.08 13.87
CA ARG A 365 14.63 -20.27 14.86
C ARG A 365 13.90 -20.33 16.21
N PRO A 366 14.60 -20.49 17.34
CA PRO A 366 14.05 -20.26 18.66
C PRO A 366 13.70 -18.77 18.82
N SER A 367 12.47 -18.40 18.44
CA SER A 367 11.97 -17.02 18.41
C SER A 367 10.46 -16.99 18.54
N LEU A 368 9.88 -15.80 18.71
CA LEU A 368 8.46 -15.53 18.53
C LEU A 368 8.24 -14.62 17.32
N GLY A 369 7.21 -14.91 16.52
CA GLY A 369 6.78 -14.04 15.42
C GLY A 369 6.16 -12.74 15.91
N LYS A 370 6.50 -11.62 15.27
CA LYS A 370 5.88 -10.31 15.57
C LYS A 370 4.51 -10.13 14.94
N TRP A 371 4.37 -10.54 13.68
CA TRP A 371 3.20 -10.25 12.86
C TRP A 371 2.26 -11.44 12.90
N VAL A 372 1.60 -11.61 14.06
CA VAL A 372 0.64 -12.68 14.34
C VAL A 372 -0.77 -12.13 14.44
#